data_AF-A0A6J8ATS4-F1
#
_entry.id   AF-A0A6J8ATS4-F1
#
_cell.length_a   1.000
_cell.length_b   1.000
_cell.length_c   1.000
_cell.angle_alpha   90.00
_cell.angle_beta   90.00
_cell.angle_gamma   90.00
#
_symmetry.space_group_name_H-M   'P 1'
#
loop_
_entity.id
_entity.type
_entity.pdbx_description
1 polymer ?
#
loop_
_entity_poly.entity_id
_entity_poly.type
_entity_poly.pdbx_seq_one_letter_code
_entity_poly.pdbx_strand_id
1 'polypeptide(L)'
;MPKLGIVLAIGILLTLVNTSLCDKRLNRQKRFIEMADDVRGPYCETKSGGPCCPGRDDQCTVPILDSICYCDMFCNITASDCCPDFKRICIGGNPEPITRGCRVNGIEYRVGSVFKNNCNQCTCRRNPSNPNQAELRCTDEVCLVQPDMIQLVNNGNYGWKAANYSFFWGKTLNDGVKYRLGTMPPSDQVLNMNPIIMDSVDQPPESFDSRQKWPNYIHPVRDQGDCAASWAFSTAGKL
;
A
#
# COMPACT_ATOMS: atom_id res chain seq x y z
N MET A 1 38.54 12.50 -65.63
CA MET A 1 37.15 13.04 -65.53
C MET A 1 36.47 12.31 -64.36
N PRO A 2 35.67 13.01 -63.54
CA PRO A 2 35.90 13.27 -62.10
C PRO A 2 34.90 12.48 -61.19
N LYS A 3 34.86 12.47 -59.84
CA LYS A 3 34.88 13.49 -58.76
C LYS A 3 35.09 12.77 -57.39
N LEU A 4 35.90 13.27 -56.44
CA LEU A 4 35.63 14.29 -55.38
C LEU A 4 34.75 13.75 -54.22
N GLY A 5 35.04 13.87 -52.91
CA GLY A 5 36.01 14.68 -52.14
C GLY A 5 36.40 13.99 -50.80
N ILE A 6 37.52 14.32 -50.13
CA ILE A 6 37.83 15.52 -49.30
C ILE A 6 36.75 15.70 -48.20
N VAL A 7 36.89 15.34 -46.91
CA VAL A 7 37.90 15.51 -45.83
C VAL A 7 37.32 16.40 -44.70
N LEU A 8 37.41 15.87 -43.46
CA LEU A 8 37.44 16.48 -42.11
C LEU A 8 36.35 17.50 -41.67
N ALA A 9 35.82 17.27 -40.45
CA ALA A 9 36.12 18.13 -39.29
C ALA A 9 35.54 17.56 -37.97
N ILE A 10 36.42 17.45 -36.97
CA ILE A 10 36.11 17.24 -35.55
C ILE A 10 35.87 18.63 -34.92
N GLY A 11 34.87 18.78 -34.04
CA GLY A 11 34.81 19.95 -33.17
C GLY A 11 33.53 20.20 -32.37
N ILE A 12 33.59 19.88 -31.07
CA ILE A 12 33.17 20.70 -29.91
C ILE A 12 31.67 20.82 -29.52
N LEU A 13 31.42 20.36 -28.27
CA LEU A 13 30.30 20.62 -27.35
C LEU A 13 29.82 22.08 -27.32
N LEU A 14 28.49 22.32 -27.21
CA LEU A 14 27.90 23.39 -26.39
C LEU A 14 26.38 23.19 -26.19
N THR A 15 26.03 22.85 -24.95
CA THR A 15 24.79 23.18 -24.19
C THR A 15 23.49 23.55 -24.92
N LEU A 16 22.47 22.71 -24.77
CA LEU A 16 21.06 23.15 -24.71
C LEU A 16 20.40 22.53 -23.47
N VAL A 17 20.56 23.22 -22.34
CA VAL A 17 19.69 23.06 -21.17
C VAL A 17 18.38 23.77 -21.54
N ASN A 18 17.29 23.02 -21.71
CA ASN A 18 15.97 23.60 -21.90
C ASN A 18 15.52 24.26 -20.59
N THR A 19 15.76 25.56 -20.45
CA THR A 19 15.10 26.41 -19.46
C THR A 19 13.72 26.79 -19.98
N SER A 20 12.72 25.95 -19.71
CA SER A 20 11.33 26.40 -19.74
C SER A 20 10.53 25.65 -18.68
N LEU A 21 10.75 26.06 -17.42
CA LEU A 21 9.93 25.69 -16.28
C LEU A 21 10.09 26.77 -15.20
N CYS A 22 9.50 27.94 -15.43
CA CYS A 22 8.85 28.73 -14.38
C CYS A 22 8.19 29.98 -14.99
N ASP A 23 7.00 29.80 -15.54
CA ASP A 23 5.99 30.85 -15.48
C ASP A 23 4.68 30.22 -15.00
N LYS A 24 4.63 29.90 -13.70
CA LYS A 24 3.37 29.67 -13.00
C LYS A 24 3.00 30.98 -12.33
N ARG A 25 2.21 31.81 -13.03
CA ARG A 25 1.38 32.82 -12.40
C ARG A 25 0.63 32.16 -11.25
N LEU A 26 1.02 32.47 -10.01
CA LEU A 26 0.30 32.09 -8.81
C LEU A 26 -1.05 32.81 -8.85
N ASN A 27 -2.07 32.12 -9.34
CA ASN A 27 -3.44 32.55 -9.19
C ASN A 27 -3.74 32.60 -7.68
N ARG A 28 -3.87 33.82 -7.15
CA ARG A 28 -4.12 34.12 -5.73
C ARG A 28 -5.59 33.83 -5.40
N GLN A 29 -6.04 32.62 -5.65
CA GLN A 29 -7.34 32.16 -5.21
C GLN A 29 -7.16 31.61 -3.80
N LYS A 30 -7.87 32.23 -2.85
CA LYS A 30 -7.90 31.93 -1.41
C LYS A 30 -7.64 30.44 -1.14
N ARG A 31 -6.40 30.08 -0.82
CA ARG A 31 -6.07 28.80 -0.20
C ARG A 31 -6.68 28.86 1.20
N PHE A 32 -7.91 28.38 1.34
CA PHE A 32 -8.32 27.79 2.60
C PHE A 32 -7.29 26.69 2.88
N ILE A 33 -6.43 26.95 3.87
CA ILE A 33 -5.54 25.91 4.39
C ILE A 33 -6.49 24.87 4.98
N GLU A 34 -6.63 23.73 4.31
CA GLU A 34 -7.36 22.58 4.82
C GLU A 34 -6.64 22.15 6.08
N MET A 35 -7.18 22.53 7.24
CA MET A 35 -6.54 22.29 8.54
C MET A 35 -6.46 20.77 8.75
N ALA A 36 -5.24 20.27 8.96
CA ALA A 36 -5.01 18.86 9.19
C ALA A 36 -5.86 18.37 10.38
N ASP A 37 -6.54 17.24 10.21
CA ASP A 37 -7.45 16.61 11.20
C ASP A 37 -6.79 16.27 12.55
N ASP A 38 -5.45 16.27 12.62
CA ASP A 38 -4.64 16.15 13.84
C ASP A 38 -4.81 17.36 14.78
N VAL A 39 -5.06 18.53 14.19
CA VAL A 39 -5.08 19.81 14.86
C VAL A 39 -6.50 20.18 15.33
N ARG A 40 -7.47 19.25 15.25
CA ARG A 40 -8.86 19.50 15.68
C ARG A 40 -9.04 19.19 17.17
N GLY A 41 -9.51 20.17 17.92
CA GLY A 41 -9.74 20.11 19.36
C GLY A 41 -10.46 21.37 19.86
N PRO A 42 -10.89 21.39 21.13
CA PRO A 42 -11.57 22.55 21.72
C PRO A 42 -10.52 23.55 22.26
N TYR A 43 -10.13 24.52 21.43
CA TYR A 43 -9.11 25.52 21.77
C TYR A 43 -9.76 26.80 22.30
N CYS A 44 -10.47 27.54 21.45
CA CYS A 44 -11.18 28.75 21.88
C CYS A 44 -12.28 28.44 22.89
N GLU A 45 -12.90 27.25 22.78
CA GLU A 45 -13.92 26.81 23.73
C GLU A 45 -13.41 26.69 25.18
N THR A 46 -12.15 26.26 25.37
CA THR A 46 -11.59 25.99 26.70
C THR A 46 -10.65 27.09 27.20
N LYS A 47 -10.52 28.18 26.44
CA LYS A 47 -9.63 29.29 26.76
C LYS A 47 -10.03 29.97 28.08
N SER A 48 -9.04 30.14 28.96
CA SER A 48 -9.19 30.90 30.20
C SER A 48 -9.39 32.40 29.93
N GLY A 49 -10.28 33.04 30.69
CA GLY A 49 -10.63 34.46 30.52
C GLY A 49 -11.67 34.73 29.42
N GLY A 50 -12.35 33.70 28.92
CA GLY A 50 -13.43 33.80 27.94
C GLY A 50 -13.01 33.31 26.55
N PRO A 51 -13.99 32.84 25.76
CA PRO A 51 -13.71 32.09 24.54
C PRO A 51 -13.09 32.94 23.42
N CYS A 52 -13.37 34.24 23.41
CA CYS A 52 -13.01 35.14 22.31
C CYS A 52 -12.63 36.52 22.84
N CYS A 53 -11.63 37.15 22.23
CA CYS A 53 -11.17 38.48 22.62
C CYS A 53 -11.60 39.54 21.60
N PRO A 54 -12.02 40.74 22.05
CA PRO A 54 -12.40 41.81 21.13
C PRO A 54 -11.19 42.36 20.38
N GLY A 55 -11.32 42.52 19.06
CA GLY A 55 -10.26 43.08 18.22
C GLY A 55 -9.10 42.11 17.98
N ARG A 56 -7.90 42.66 17.73
CA ARG A 56 -6.64 41.91 17.65
C ARG A 56 -5.98 41.93 19.02
N ASP A 57 -5.62 40.77 19.53
CA ASP A 57 -5.01 40.64 20.85
C ASP A 57 -3.95 39.53 20.80
N ASP A 58 -2.67 39.95 20.83
CA ASP A 58 -1.53 39.03 20.75
C ASP A 58 -1.42 38.13 22.00
N GLN A 59 -2.17 38.41 23.09
CA GLN A 59 -2.27 37.56 24.27
C GLN A 59 -3.48 36.61 24.21
N CYS A 60 -4.35 36.74 23.22
CA CYS A 60 -5.54 35.90 23.05
C CYS A 60 -5.20 34.56 22.39
N THR A 61 -4.35 33.78 23.07
CA THR A 61 -3.71 32.59 22.50
C THR A 61 -4.05 31.31 23.25
N VAL A 62 -3.97 30.18 22.55
CA VAL A 62 -4.10 28.83 23.10
C VAL A 62 -2.97 27.96 22.55
N PRO A 63 -2.32 27.10 23.37
CA PRO A 63 -1.34 26.14 22.87
C PRO A 63 -1.93 25.16 21.86
N ILE A 64 -1.22 24.91 20.76
CA ILE A 64 -1.59 23.95 19.73
C ILE A 64 -0.36 23.25 19.17
N LEU A 65 -0.27 21.93 19.37
CA LEU A 65 0.95 21.16 19.10
C LEU A 65 2.17 21.83 19.77
N ASP A 66 3.21 22.17 19.00
CA ASP A 66 4.42 22.87 19.46
C ASP A 66 4.37 24.40 19.25
N SER A 67 3.19 24.97 19.02
CA SER A 67 2.97 26.40 18.76
C SER A 67 1.77 26.95 19.54
N ILE A 68 1.31 28.14 19.16
CA ILE A 68 0.10 28.79 19.67
C ILE A 68 -0.84 29.15 18.50
N CYS A 69 -2.14 29.20 18.78
CA CYS A 69 -3.16 29.75 17.88
C CYS A 69 -3.96 30.86 18.56
N TYR A 70 -4.62 31.70 17.77
CA TYR A 70 -5.37 32.87 18.25
C TYR A 70 -6.89 32.67 18.22
N CYS A 71 -7.56 33.23 19.22
CA CYS A 71 -9.02 33.23 19.39
C CYS A 71 -9.64 34.64 19.35
N ASP A 72 -8.89 35.63 18.88
CA ASP A 72 -9.35 37.01 18.80
C ASP A 72 -10.20 37.27 17.54
N MET A 73 -10.98 38.35 17.54
CA MET A 73 -11.88 38.66 16.43
C MET A 73 -11.15 39.09 15.15
N PHE A 74 -9.83 39.33 15.20
CA PHE A 74 -9.02 39.59 14.01
C PHE A 74 -8.95 38.37 13.06
N CYS A 75 -9.18 37.17 13.59
CA CYS A 75 -9.40 35.94 12.83
C CYS A 75 -10.65 35.94 11.93
N ASN A 76 -11.52 36.94 12.04
CA ASN A 76 -12.61 37.12 11.07
C ASN A 76 -12.11 37.75 9.74
N ILE A 77 -11.02 38.50 9.80
CA ILE A 77 -10.45 39.24 8.65
C ILE A 77 -9.26 38.48 8.05
N THR A 78 -8.53 37.74 8.87
CA THR A 78 -7.34 36.97 8.50
C THR A 78 -7.51 35.48 8.82
N ALA A 79 -6.76 34.61 8.13
CA ALA A 79 -6.86 33.15 8.32
C ALA A 79 -5.56 32.50 8.76
N SER A 80 -4.48 33.27 8.93
CA SER A 80 -3.19 32.78 9.41
C SER A 80 -3.19 32.76 10.93
N ASP A 81 -2.84 31.61 11.52
CA ASP A 81 -2.63 31.37 12.96
C ASP A 81 -3.90 31.35 13.85
N CYS A 82 -5.09 31.32 13.25
CA CYS A 82 -6.35 31.19 13.96
C CYS A 82 -6.59 29.76 14.47
N CYS A 83 -7.16 29.63 15.68
CA CYS A 83 -7.50 28.32 16.20
C CYS A 83 -8.58 27.64 15.34
N PRO A 84 -8.51 26.31 15.17
CA PRO A 84 -9.42 25.57 14.29
C PRO A 84 -10.90 25.70 14.64
N ASP A 85 -11.22 25.91 15.91
CA ASP A 85 -12.59 26.07 16.40
C ASP A 85 -13.04 27.54 16.50
N PHE A 86 -12.20 28.52 16.15
CA PHE A 86 -12.52 29.95 16.20
C PHE A 86 -13.84 30.26 15.48
N LYS A 87 -14.01 29.76 14.24
CA LYS A 87 -15.21 30.08 13.46
C LYS A 87 -16.49 29.59 14.13
N ARG A 88 -16.44 28.40 14.75
CA ARG A 88 -17.57 27.80 15.46
C ARG A 88 -17.87 28.55 16.76
N ILE A 89 -16.82 28.86 17.53
CA ILE A 89 -16.95 29.40 18.89
C ILE A 89 -17.18 30.91 18.91
N CYS A 90 -16.47 31.68 18.08
CA CYS A 90 -16.43 33.14 18.17
C CYS A 90 -17.34 33.89 17.22
N ILE A 91 -17.64 33.32 16.05
CA ILE A 91 -18.52 33.95 15.05
C ILE A 91 -19.78 33.14 14.74
N GLY A 92 -20.01 32.03 15.46
CA GLY A 92 -21.21 31.21 15.32
C GLY A 92 -21.34 30.52 13.95
N GLY A 93 -20.23 30.29 13.25
CA GLY A 93 -20.23 29.53 12.00
C GLY A 93 -20.73 28.10 12.25
N ASN A 94 -21.63 27.62 11.40
CA ASN A 94 -22.04 26.21 11.41
C ASN A 94 -20.79 25.32 11.33
N PRO A 95 -20.66 24.28 12.16
CA PRO A 95 -19.54 23.36 12.06
C PRO A 95 -19.48 22.79 10.64
N GLU A 96 -18.29 22.76 10.03
CA GLU A 96 -18.12 21.95 8.82
C GLU A 96 -18.63 20.53 9.14
N PRO A 97 -19.46 19.93 8.27
CA PRO A 97 -19.99 18.61 8.54
C PRO A 97 -18.84 17.66 8.80
N ILE A 98 -18.80 17.08 10.01
CA ILE A 98 -17.85 16.05 10.39
C ILE A 98 -18.06 14.91 9.40
N THR A 99 -17.27 14.89 8.32
CA THR A 99 -17.34 13.79 7.36
C THR A 99 -16.71 12.61 8.08
N ARG A 100 -17.55 11.78 8.71
CA ARG A 100 -17.09 10.56 9.36
C ARG A 100 -16.33 9.75 8.31
N GLY A 101 -15.11 9.36 8.64
CA GLY A 101 -14.27 8.55 7.77
C GLY A 101 -14.85 7.16 7.50
N CYS A 102 -14.07 6.32 6.84
CA CYS A 102 -14.45 4.93 6.58
C CYS A 102 -14.04 4.06 7.78
N ARG A 103 -14.88 3.12 8.19
CA ARG A 103 -14.54 2.17 9.26
C ARG A 103 -14.35 0.76 8.69
N VAL A 104 -13.18 0.17 8.92
CA VAL A 104 -12.84 -1.19 8.45
C VAL A 104 -12.26 -1.99 9.60
N ASN A 105 -12.86 -3.15 9.91
CA ASN A 105 -12.45 -4.04 11.00
C ASN A 105 -12.25 -3.31 12.35
N GLY A 106 -13.11 -2.32 12.63
CA GLY A 106 -13.04 -1.51 13.84
C GLY A 106 -12.11 -0.29 13.77
N ILE A 107 -11.24 -0.19 12.75
CA ILE A 107 -10.30 0.93 12.55
C ILE A 107 -10.96 2.03 11.72
N GLU A 108 -10.80 3.28 12.14
CA GLU A 108 -11.27 4.45 11.39
C GLU A 108 -10.18 5.01 10.47
N TYR A 109 -10.55 5.26 9.22
CA TYR A 109 -9.71 5.80 8.17
C TYR A 109 -10.27 7.16 7.72
N ARG A 110 -9.42 8.18 7.71
CA ARG A 110 -9.80 9.53 7.25
C ARG A 110 -10.12 9.52 5.76
N VAL A 111 -10.98 10.43 5.31
CA VAL A 111 -11.20 10.67 3.88
C VAL A 111 -9.86 11.02 3.21
N GLY A 112 -9.58 10.41 2.06
CA GLY A 112 -8.30 10.51 1.35
C GLY A 112 -7.29 9.43 1.75
N SER A 113 -7.52 8.69 2.84
CA SER A 113 -6.61 7.61 3.25
C SER A 113 -6.58 6.49 2.21
N VAL A 114 -5.37 6.06 1.87
CA VAL A 114 -5.11 4.87 1.05
C VAL A 114 -4.42 3.84 1.93
N PHE A 115 -4.94 2.62 1.96
CA PHE A 115 -4.36 1.52 2.71
C PHE A 115 -4.54 0.20 1.97
N LYS A 116 -3.83 -0.84 2.42
CA LYS A 116 -3.93 -2.17 1.83
C LYS A 116 -4.76 -3.07 2.74
N ASN A 117 -5.80 -3.69 2.17
CA ASN A 117 -6.57 -4.73 2.82
C ASN A 117 -6.28 -6.07 2.12
N ASN A 118 -5.48 -6.91 2.75
CA ASN A 118 -4.88 -8.09 2.12
C ASN A 118 -4.14 -7.69 0.82
N CYS A 119 -4.57 -8.17 -0.36
CA CYS A 119 -3.96 -7.82 -1.64
C CYS A 119 -4.57 -6.54 -2.25
N ASN A 120 -5.73 -6.09 -1.76
CA ASN A 120 -6.49 -5.02 -2.36
C ASN A 120 -6.09 -3.64 -1.84
N GLN A 121 -5.97 -2.66 -2.74
CA GLN A 121 -5.72 -1.27 -2.39
C GLN A 121 -7.06 -0.56 -2.17
N CYS A 122 -7.28 -0.06 -0.97
CA CYS A 122 -8.50 0.61 -0.55
C CYS A 122 -8.27 2.10 -0.35
N THR A 123 -9.19 2.91 -0.84
CA THR A 123 -9.23 4.36 -0.64
C THR A 123 -10.54 4.75 0.05
N CYS A 124 -10.45 5.52 1.12
CA CYS A 124 -11.61 6.17 1.71
C CYS A 124 -11.90 7.48 0.98
N ARG A 125 -13.11 7.66 0.42
CA ARG A 125 -13.48 8.83 -0.38
C ARG A 125 -14.80 9.44 0.12
N ARG A 126 -15.06 10.71 -0.20
CA ARG A 126 -16.40 11.29 0.04
C ARG A 126 -17.39 10.67 -0.95
N ASN A 127 -18.58 10.33 -0.48
CA ASN A 127 -19.65 9.85 -1.34
C ASN A 127 -20.12 11.00 -2.25
N PRO A 128 -20.06 10.86 -3.59
CA PRO A 128 -20.47 11.90 -4.52
C PRO A 128 -21.96 12.29 -4.40
N SER A 129 -22.80 11.35 -3.97
CA SER A 129 -24.24 11.52 -3.83
C SER A 129 -24.66 12.02 -2.44
N ASN A 130 -23.81 11.84 -1.42
CA ASN A 130 -24.07 12.30 -0.06
C ASN A 130 -22.78 12.85 0.57
N PRO A 131 -22.55 14.17 0.53
CA PRO A 131 -21.31 14.79 1.00
C PRO A 131 -21.00 14.55 2.49
N ASN A 132 -22.01 14.20 3.30
CA ASN A 132 -21.86 13.92 4.72
C ASN A 132 -21.44 12.47 5.01
N GLN A 133 -21.26 11.64 3.98
CA GLN A 133 -20.91 10.24 4.10
C GLN A 133 -19.58 9.94 3.39
N ALA A 134 -18.71 9.16 4.03
CA ALA A 134 -17.56 8.56 3.37
C ALA A 134 -17.88 7.15 2.87
N GLU A 135 -17.27 6.77 1.75
CA GLU A 135 -17.35 5.44 1.16
C GLU A 135 -15.95 4.83 1.00
N LEU A 136 -15.87 3.52 1.24
CA LEU A 136 -14.65 2.77 0.99
C LEU A 136 -14.67 2.20 -0.44
N ARG A 137 -13.62 2.47 -1.20
CA ARG A 137 -13.42 1.93 -2.55
C ARG A 137 -12.14 1.12 -2.58
N CYS A 138 -12.25 -0.19 -2.75
CA CYS A 138 -11.12 -1.09 -2.90
C CYS A 138 -11.01 -1.58 -4.34
N THR A 139 -9.80 -1.95 -4.76
CA THR A 139 -9.62 -2.86 -5.90
C THR A 139 -10.32 -4.19 -5.61
N ASP A 140 -10.67 -4.91 -6.67
CA ASP A 140 -11.39 -6.18 -6.59
C ASP A 140 -10.53 -7.33 -7.15
N GLU A 141 -9.32 -7.45 -6.62
CA GLU A 141 -8.39 -8.53 -6.95
C GLU A 141 -8.66 -9.75 -6.08
N VAL A 142 -8.58 -10.93 -6.69
CA VAL A 142 -8.61 -12.19 -5.95
C VAL A 142 -7.28 -12.34 -5.23
N CYS A 143 -7.30 -12.35 -3.89
CA CYS A 143 -6.09 -12.53 -3.10
C CYS A 143 -5.64 -14.00 -3.07
N LEU A 144 -4.33 -14.21 -2.98
CA LEU A 144 -3.73 -15.55 -2.93
C LEU A 144 -4.15 -16.31 -1.67
N VAL A 145 -4.13 -15.62 -0.52
CA VAL A 145 -4.62 -16.14 0.76
C VAL A 145 -5.99 -15.54 1.04
N GLN A 146 -7.01 -16.40 1.13
CA GLN A 146 -8.39 -16.01 1.41
C GLN A 146 -8.83 -16.62 2.76
N PRO A 147 -9.09 -15.80 3.81
CA PRO A 147 -9.48 -16.29 5.12
C PRO A 147 -10.69 -17.24 5.07
N ASP A 148 -11.67 -16.90 4.24
CA ASP A 148 -12.91 -17.66 4.08
C ASP A 148 -12.62 -19.06 3.52
N MET A 149 -11.71 -19.16 2.54
CA MET A 149 -11.25 -20.45 2.00
C MET A 149 -10.50 -21.29 3.04
N ILE A 150 -9.68 -20.66 3.89
CA ILE A 150 -9.01 -21.36 5.00
C ILE A 150 -10.05 -21.96 5.95
N GLN A 151 -11.08 -21.19 6.31
CA GLN A 151 -12.16 -21.68 7.18
C GLN A 151 -12.94 -22.82 6.52
N LEU A 152 -13.33 -22.66 5.25
CA LEU A 152 -14.04 -23.68 4.49
C LEU A 152 -13.28 -25.00 4.44
N VAL A 153 -11.98 -24.97 4.14
CA VAL A 153 -11.12 -26.17 4.14
C VAL A 153 -11.04 -26.81 5.52
N ASN A 154 -10.81 -26.00 6.56
CA ASN A 154 -10.62 -26.49 7.91
C ASN A 154 -11.88 -27.03 8.58
N ASN A 155 -13.06 -26.74 8.03
CA ASN A 155 -14.33 -27.33 8.46
C ASN A 155 -14.47 -28.79 7.99
N GLY A 156 -13.72 -29.22 6.98
CA GLY A 156 -13.68 -30.60 6.53
C GLY A 156 -12.64 -31.46 7.25
N ASN A 157 -12.76 -32.78 7.11
CA ASN A 157 -11.77 -33.74 7.63
C ASN A 157 -10.99 -34.37 6.47
N TYR A 158 -9.90 -33.71 6.06
CA TYR A 158 -9.08 -34.13 4.91
C TYR A 158 -7.69 -34.68 5.29
N GLY A 159 -7.40 -34.82 6.59
CA GLY A 159 -6.07 -35.21 7.07
C GLY A 159 -5.01 -34.10 7.01
N TRP A 160 -5.40 -32.87 6.65
CA TRP A 160 -4.55 -31.67 6.64
C TRP A 160 -5.36 -30.43 7.01
N LYS A 161 -4.68 -29.31 7.32
CA LYS A 161 -5.29 -28.02 7.64
C LYS A 161 -4.67 -26.89 6.82
N ALA A 162 -5.50 -25.97 6.35
CA ALA A 162 -5.09 -24.72 5.73
C ALA A 162 -4.69 -23.70 6.79
N ALA A 163 -3.74 -22.82 6.45
CA ALA A 163 -3.27 -21.75 7.33
C ALA A 163 -2.89 -20.50 6.52
N ASN A 164 -2.80 -19.37 7.21
CA ASN A 164 -2.29 -18.13 6.63
C ASN A 164 -0.76 -18.10 6.75
N TYR A 165 -0.09 -17.90 5.63
CA TYR A 165 1.35 -17.72 5.56
C TYR A 165 1.67 -16.26 5.20
N SER A 166 2.40 -15.58 6.10
CA SER A 166 2.68 -14.14 5.99
C SER A 166 3.35 -13.75 4.67
N PHE A 167 4.22 -14.59 4.13
CA PHE A 167 4.91 -14.35 2.85
C PHE A 167 3.98 -14.45 1.62
N PHE A 168 2.79 -15.03 1.77
CA PHE A 168 1.73 -15.03 0.74
C PHE A 168 0.66 -13.97 0.99
N TRP A 169 0.58 -13.41 2.19
CA TRP A 169 -0.37 -12.35 2.50
C TRP A 169 -0.12 -11.10 1.66
N GLY A 170 -1.17 -10.54 1.10
CA GLY A 170 -1.08 -9.35 0.26
C GLY A 170 -0.59 -9.57 -1.17
N LYS A 171 -0.38 -10.82 -1.60
CA LYS A 171 -0.19 -11.20 -3.01
C LYS A 171 -1.53 -11.52 -3.67
N THR A 172 -1.67 -11.23 -4.96
CA THR A 172 -2.84 -11.65 -5.74
C THR A 172 -2.73 -13.12 -6.12
N LEU A 173 -3.86 -13.77 -6.42
CA LEU A 173 -3.89 -15.12 -6.98
C LEU A 173 -3.06 -15.20 -8.28
N ASN A 174 -3.17 -14.16 -9.12
CA ASN A 174 -2.39 -14.03 -10.35
C ASN A 174 -0.87 -14.00 -10.08
N ASP A 175 -0.41 -13.27 -9.06
CA ASP A 175 1.00 -13.29 -8.64
C ASP A 175 1.43 -14.68 -8.18
N GLY A 176 0.56 -15.39 -7.44
CA GLY A 176 0.82 -16.75 -7.00
C GLY A 176 1.03 -17.69 -8.19
N VAL A 177 0.11 -17.67 -9.15
CA VAL A 177 0.23 -18.48 -10.38
C VAL A 177 1.49 -18.10 -11.15
N LYS A 178 1.70 -16.80 -11.39
CA LYS A 178 2.80 -16.31 -12.22
C LYS A 178 4.18 -16.56 -11.65
N TYR A 179 4.36 -16.43 -10.34
CA TYR A 179 5.68 -16.41 -9.71
C TYR A 179 5.98 -17.64 -8.84
N ARG A 180 4.94 -18.38 -8.42
CA ARG A 180 5.11 -19.56 -7.55
C ARG A 180 4.89 -20.88 -8.27
N LEU A 181 4.25 -20.89 -9.44
CA LEU A 181 4.08 -22.09 -10.27
C LEU A 181 5.00 -22.01 -11.50
N GLY A 182 6.02 -22.87 -11.55
CA GLY A 182 7.06 -22.83 -12.59
C GLY A 182 7.13 -24.03 -13.52
N THR A 183 6.41 -25.10 -13.22
CA THR A 183 6.51 -26.35 -13.98
C THR A 183 5.57 -26.33 -15.18
N MET A 184 6.12 -26.47 -16.37
CA MET A 184 5.34 -26.60 -17.61
C MET A 184 4.90 -28.05 -17.83
N PRO A 185 3.78 -28.28 -18.54
CA PRO A 185 3.41 -29.61 -18.98
C PRO A 185 4.55 -30.29 -19.76
N PRO A 186 4.85 -31.56 -19.47
CA PRO A 186 5.87 -32.31 -20.21
C PRO A 186 5.42 -32.61 -21.65
N SER A 187 6.37 -32.92 -22.54
CA SER A 187 6.07 -33.36 -23.91
C SER A 187 5.51 -34.79 -23.93
N ASP A 188 4.83 -35.16 -25.02
CA ASP A 188 4.29 -36.51 -25.22
C ASP A 188 5.38 -37.59 -25.09
N GLN A 189 6.60 -37.31 -25.54
CA GLN A 189 7.73 -38.25 -25.40
C GLN A 189 8.06 -38.53 -23.92
N VAL A 190 8.05 -37.50 -23.07
CA VAL A 190 8.29 -37.63 -21.63
C VAL A 190 7.12 -38.34 -20.95
N LEU A 191 5.89 -38.05 -21.36
CA LEU A 191 4.69 -38.73 -20.86
C LEU A 191 4.67 -40.22 -21.22
N ASN A 192 5.29 -40.61 -22.34
CA ASN A 192 5.40 -42.00 -22.80
C ASN A 192 6.65 -42.74 -22.26
N MET A 193 7.43 -42.14 -21.36
CA MET A 193 8.55 -42.83 -20.73
C MET A 193 8.04 -43.93 -19.79
N ASN A 194 8.62 -45.12 -19.89
CA ASN A 194 8.32 -46.24 -19.00
C ASN A 194 9.24 -46.25 -17.77
N PRO A 195 8.76 -46.72 -16.61
CA PRO A 195 9.61 -46.94 -15.45
C PRO A 195 10.69 -47.98 -15.77
N ILE A 196 11.86 -47.84 -15.14
CA ILE A 196 12.88 -48.88 -15.15
C ILE A 196 12.43 -49.97 -14.19
N ILE A 197 12.22 -51.17 -14.71
CA ILE A 197 11.92 -52.34 -13.89
C ILE A 197 13.24 -52.84 -13.30
N MET A 198 13.35 -52.77 -11.99
CA MET A 198 14.44 -53.39 -11.24
C MET A 198 13.89 -54.58 -10.47
N ASP A 199 14.57 -55.73 -10.55
CA ASP A 199 14.25 -56.90 -9.74
C ASP A 199 14.65 -56.61 -8.29
N SER A 200 13.75 -55.98 -7.52
CA SER A 200 13.95 -55.78 -6.09
C SER A 200 13.60 -57.06 -5.34
N VAL A 201 14.61 -57.69 -4.72
CA VAL A 201 14.46 -58.93 -3.96
C VAL A 201 13.90 -58.69 -2.54
N ASP A 202 13.92 -57.44 -2.07
CA ASP A 202 13.57 -57.08 -0.69
C ASP A 202 12.24 -56.35 -0.55
N GLN A 203 11.52 -56.62 0.54
CA GLN A 203 10.34 -55.86 0.93
C GLN A 203 10.75 -54.45 1.42
N PRO A 204 10.13 -53.38 0.91
CA PRO A 204 10.42 -52.03 1.38
C PRO A 204 9.96 -51.82 2.83
N PRO A 205 10.62 -50.92 3.59
CA PRO A 205 10.23 -50.62 4.96
C PRO A 205 8.87 -49.91 5.03
N GLU A 206 8.17 -50.06 6.15
CA GLU A 206 6.89 -49.38 6.41
C GLU A 206 7.02 -47.84 6.41
N SER A 207 8.17 -47.31 6.82
CA SER A 207 8.47 -45.88 6.76
C SER A 207 9.88 -45.63 6.25
N PHE A 208 10.04 -44.52 5.53
CA PHE A 208 11.32 -44.14 4.95
C PHE A 208 11.48 -42.62 4.92
N ASP A 209 12.65 -42.13 5.34
CA ASP A 209 13.03 -40.72 5.28
C ASP A 209 14.47 -40.59 4.78
N SER A 210 14.65 -40.03 3.58
CA SER A 210 15.97 -39.82 2.98
C SER A 210 16.89 -38.98 3.84
N ARG A 211 16.36 -38.06 4.67
CA ARG A 211 17.15 -37.22 5.58
C ARG A 211 17.80 -38.03 6.69
N GLN A 212 17.16 -39.12 7.11
CA GLN A 212 17.71 -40.03 8.12
C GLN A 212 18.68 -41.04 7.48
N LYS A 213 18.34 -41.54 6.29
CA LYS A 213 19.18 -42.52 5.58
C LYS A 213 20.47 -41.92 5.03
N TRP A 214 20.40 -40.70 4.48
CA TRP A 214 21.51 -40.01 3.84
C TRP A 214 21.60 -38.55 4.29
N PRO A 215 21.89 -38.29 5.58
CA PRO A 215 21.80 -36.94 6.16
C PRO A 215 22.70 -35.92 5.48
N ASN A 216 23.86 -36.33 4.95
CA ASN A 216 24.83 -35.44 4.31
C ASN A 216 24.55 -35.18 2.83
N TYR A 217 23.54 -35.82 2.25
CA TYR A 217 23.18 -35.69 0.84
C TYR A 217 21.86 -34.95 0.63
N ILE A 218 21.15 -34.60 1.70
CA ILE A 218 19.88 -33.85 1.62
C ILE A 218 20.11 -32.43 2.09
N HIS A 219 20.00 -31.47 1.17
CA HIS A 219 20.14 -30.06 1.48
C HIS A 219 18.90 -29.50 2.22
N PRO A 220 19.03 -28.40 2.98
CA PRO A 220 17.88 -27.69 3.55
C PRO A 220 16.93 -27.13 2.50
N VAL A 221 15.66 -26.92 2.86
CA VAL A 221 14.66 -26.31 1.96
C VAL A 221 15.13 -24.95 1.45
N ARG A 222 14.96 -24.69 0.14
CA ARG A 222 15.35 -23.45 -0.53
C ARG A 222 14.12 -22.67 -0.98
N ASP A 223 14.27 -21.36 -1.15
CA ASP A 223 13.22 -20.47 -1.67
C ASP A 223 13.50 -20.12 -3.13
N GLN A 224 12.53 -20.42 -4.00
CA GLN A 224 12.57 -20.05 -5.43
C GLN A 224 12.32 -18.55 -5.67
N GLY A 225 11.91 -17.81 -4.64
CA GLY A 225 11.53 -16.40 -4.75
C GLY A 225 10.31 -16.20 -5.65
N ASP A 226 10.18 -14.99 -6.20
CA ASP A 226 9.14 -14.65 -7.16
C ASP A 226 9.63 -14.88 -8.62
N CYS A 227 10.10 -16.11 -8.91
CA CYS A 227 10.79 -16.41 -10.18
C CYS A 227 10.17 -17.58 -11.00
N ALA A 228 9.18 -18.30 -10.46
CA ALA A 228 8.59 -19.48 -11.10
C ALA A 228 9.66 -20.52 -11.52
N ALA A 229 10.66 -20.74 -10.67
CA ALA A 229 11.80 -21.61 -10.95
C ALA A 229 11.68 -23.01 -10.32
N SER A 230 10.47 -23.44 -9.93
CA SER A 230 10.24 -24.72 -9.23
C SER A 230 10.81 -25.93 -9.97
N TRP A 231 10.77 -25.91 -11.31
CA TRP A 231 11.32 -26.94 -12.18
C TRP A 231 12.86 -27.07 -12.07
N ALA A 232 13.57 -25.94 -11.95
CA ALA A 232 15.01 -25.91 -11.82
C ALA A 232 15.44 -26.32 -10.41
N PHE A 233 14.71 -25.86 -9.38
CA PHE A 233 14.98 -26.22 -7.99
C PHE A 233 14.76 -27.71 -7.72
N SER A 234 13.69 -28.31 -8.28
CA SER A 234 13.43 -29.74 -8.12
C SER A 234 14.42 -30.63 -8.88
N THR A 235 14.95 -30.14 -10.01
CA THR A 235 15.99 -30.84 -10.78
C THR A 235 17.35 -30.73 -10.09
N ALA A 236 17.77 -29.52 -9.74
CA ALA A 236 19.05 -29.27 -9.08
C ALA A 236 19.11 -29.87 -7.67
N GLY A 237 17.99 -29.92 -6.94
CA GLY A 237 17.95 -30.56 -5.61
C GLY A 237 18.07 -32.09 -5.64
N LYS A 238 18.01 -32.71 -6.83
CA LYS A 238 18.25 -34.15 -7.03
C LYS A 238 19.65 -34.46 -7.57
N LEU A 239 20.38 -33.45 -8.06
CA LEU A 239 21.76 -33.57 -8.53
C LEU A 239 22.75 -33.48 -7.37
#